data_AF-A0A6G7ZFL7-F1
#
_entry.id   AF-A0A6G7ZFL7-F1
#
_cell.length_a   1.000
_cell.length_b   1.000
_cell.length_c   1.000
_cell.angle_alpha   90.00
_cell.angle_beta   90.00
_cell.angle_gamma   90.00
#
_symmetry.space_group_name_H-M   'P 1'
#
loop_
_entity.id
_entity.type
_entity.pdbx_description
1 polymer ?
#
loop_
_entity_poly.entity_id
_entity_poly.type
_entity_poly.pdbx_seq_one_letter_code
_entity_poly.pdbx_strand_id
1 'polypeptide(L)'
;MADQLQTAGRSALDQAAAFERQVATLGEATRETESRVDSASSTLSARLAELDSSAMATAEKLKAVASDSGQTMDTLLVRTSEVLEEIRSGIAIQSSAVTALVDEARAGLGHAGIESATALRDRLADARSSLDHLSEHIVRQDESSRHLVDSISAGLADLDQRFGTFAAQGDQRSAAIGESLSRLRGELETINLHSDAGTVGLTQLAERTETLRERLDGLAAALSSDINQALGEAQGNAQRLLESAQAAQPALVLARDTAAETANKINEGSSAVEAQHDRLAALLAAVDTGVGGAERRLAELSESIAMAESEAQRLSGETGPALVAALVQVKEAANHAADRARQAIAEIIPQSASQLSDAARTALENAVQESVAQQLREVEVTAARAVEAARGASERLMQQMLSIGQSAAALEAHMTQNDEDRRERDSEAFAKRVSLLIDSMHSASIDVGKILSDDVDDKAWASYLKGDRGVFTRRAARLIGGTEARSLQSHYESDQEFQESVNRYVHDFEAMLRRITAERDGGPLAVTIMSSDMGKLYAALAQVVGGRR
;
A
#
# COMPACT_ATOMS: atom_id res chain seq x y z
N MET A 1 -46.03 -27.23 -71.92
CA MET A 1 -46.08 -25.75 -71.85
C MET A 1 -46.45 -25.24 -70.46
N ALA A 2 -47.63 -25.58 -69.92
CA ALA A 2 -48.04 -25.15 -68.58
C ALA A 2 -47.05 -25.56 -67.47
N ASP A 3 -46.54 -26.79 -67.54
CA ASP A 3 -45.66 -27.39 -66.51
C ASP A 3 -44.30 -26.69 -66.36
N GLN A 4 -43.73 -26.19 -67.47
CA GLN A 4 -42.43 -25.50 -67.45
C GLN A 4 -42.55 -24.03 -66.99
N LEU A 5 -43.62 -23.34 -67.36
CA LEU A 5 -43.94 -22.01 -66.83
C LEU A 5 -44.25 -22.05 -65.33
N GLN A 6 -44.93 -23.10 -64.87
CA GLN A 6 -45.20 -23.34 -63.46
C GLN A 6 -43.91 -23.61 -62.66
N THR A 7 -42.93 -24.25 -63.27
CA THR A 7 -41.62 -24.52 -62.66
C THR A 7 -40.77 -23.25 -62.53
N ALA A 8 -40.73 -22.41 -63.58
CA ALA A 8 -40.03 -21.12 -63.53
C ALA A 8 -40.68 -20.15 -62.52
N GLY A 9 -42.01 -20.09 -62.47
CA GLY A 9 -42.75 -19.30 -61.49
C GLY A 9 -42.54 -19.77 -60.04
N ARG A 10 -42.50 -21.09 -59.80
CA ARG A 10 -42.15 -21.66 -58.49
C ARG A 10 -40.73 -21.30 -58.06
N SER A 11 -39.74 -21.39 -58.96
CA SER A 11 -38.36 -21.01 -58.64
C SER A 11 -38.22 -19.53 -58.25
N ALA A 12 -38.93 -18.63 -58.95
CA ALA A 12 -38.93 -17.21 -58.62
C ALA A 12 -39.62 -16.92 -57.28
N LEU A 13 -40.72 -17.61 -56.98
CA LEU A 13 -41.42 -17.51 -55.69
C LEU A 13 -40.58 -18.06 -54.53
N ASP A 14 -39.90 -19.19 -54.71
CA ASP A 14 -39.02 -19.77 -53.70
C ASP A 14 -37.82 -18.84 -53.39
N GLN A 15 -37.29 -18.17 -54.42
CA GLN A 15 -36.20 -17.20 -54.26
C GLN A 15 -36.68 -15.89 -53.61
N ALA A 16 -37.87 -15.39 -53.94
CA ALA A 16 -38.47 -14.24 -53.25
C ALA A 16 -38.75 -14.55 -51.77
N ALA A 17 -39.27 -15.74 -51.47
CA ALA A 17 -39.49 -16.20 -50.10
C ALA A 17 -38.18 -16.44 -49.33
N ALA A 18 -37.08 -16.79 -50.02
CA ALA A 18 -35.75 -16.86 -49.41
C ALA A 18 -35.22 -15.47 -49.06
N PHE A 19 -35.40 -14.48 -49.95
CA PHE A 19 -35.02 -13.09 -49.72
C PHE A 19 -35.82 -12.46 -48.56
N GLU A 20 -37.15 -12.65 -48.52
CA GLU A 20 -37.99 -12.18 -47.39
C GLU A 20 -37.53 -12.76 -46.05
N ARG A 21 -37.21 -14.06 -46.00
CA ARG A 21 -36.67 -14.69 -44.79
C ARG A 21 -35.34 -14.07 -44.36
N GLN A 22 -34.44 -13.76 -45.30
CA GLN A 22 -33.16 -13.12 -44.98
C GLN A 22 -33.32 -11.68 -44.49
N VAL A 23 -34.24 -10.91 -45.08
CA VAL A 23 -34.57 -9.55 -44.59
C VAL A 23 -35.19 -9.61 -43.19
N ALA A 24 -36.03 -10.61 -42.91
CA ALA A 24 -36.56 -10.84 -41.57
C ALA A 24 -35.45 -11.19 -40.57
N THR A 25 -34.53 -12.09 -40.91
CA THR A 25 -33.38 -12.40 -40.05
C THR A 25 -32.45 -11.21 -39.84
N LEU A 26 -32.29 -10.34 -40.85
CA LEU A 26 -31.54 -9.10 -40.71
C LEU A 26 -32.23 -8.14 -39.74
N GLY A 27 -33.55 -7.99 -39.82
CA GLY A 27 -34.32 -7.18 -38.89
C GLY A 27 -34.22 -7.69 -37.44
N GLU A 28 -34.20 -9.01 -37.27
CA GLU A 28 -34.04 -9.64 -35.96
C GLU A 28 -32.61 -9.48 -35.40
N ALA A 29 -31.58 -9.67 -36.23
CA ALA A 29 -30.18 -9.40 -35.88
C ALA A 29 -29.92 -7.92 -35.55
N THR A 30 -30.60 -7.00 -36.24
CA THR A 30 -30.51 -5.56 -35.96
C THR A 30 -31.10 -5.23 -34.58
N ARG A 31 -32.29 -5.78 -34.25
CA ARG A 31 -32.90 -5.62 -32.91
C ARG A 31 -32.06 -6.25 -31.80
N GLU A 32 -31.43 -7.39 -32.06
CA GLU A 32 -30.52 -8.03 -31.10
C GLU A 32 -29.28 -7.15 -30.87
N THR A 33 -28.74 -6.55 -31.93
CA THR A 33 -27.61 -5.63 -31.84
C THR A 33 -27.99 -4.36 -31.06
N GLU A 34 -29.15 -3.75 -31.32
CA GLU A 34 -29.68 -2.62 -30.55
C GLU A 34 -29.83 -2.96 -29.05
N SER A 35 -30.40 -4.13 -28.72
CA SER A 35 -30.54 -4.58 -27.34
C SER A 35 -29.18 -4.75 -26.62
N ARG A 36 -28.17 -5.28 -27.33
CA ARG A 36 -26.80 -5.41 -26.79
C ARG A 36 -26.14 -4.05 -26.58
N VAL A 37 -26.35 -3.10 -27.50
CA VAL A 37 -25.86 -1.70 -27.42
C VAL A 37 -26.49 -0.97 -26.23
N ASP A 38 -27.80 -1.13 -26.02
CA ASP A 38 -28.52 -0.53 -24.89
C ASP A 38 -28.07 -1.14 -23.55
N SER A 39 -27.90 -2.46 -23.48
CA SER A 39 -27.40 -3.15 -22.30
C SER A 39 -25.96 -2.74 -21.95
N ALA A 40 -25.10 -2.62 -22.96
CA ALA A 40 -23.72 -2.16 -22.79
C ALA A 40 -23.67 -0.69 -22.33
N SER A 41 -24.50 0.19 -22.90
CA SER A 41 -24.60 1.60 -22.50
C SER A 41 -25.12 1.77 -21.07
N SER A 42 -26.13 0.98 -20.70
CA SER A 42 -26.66 0.94 -19.33
C SER A 42 -25.61 0.47 -18.32
N THR A 43 -24.88 -0.60 -18.66
CA THR A 43 -23.78 -1.14 -17.83
C THR A 43 -22.64 -0.12 -17.69
N LEU A 44 -22.26 0.56 -18.78
CA LEU A 44 -21.24 1.61 -18.75
C LEU A 44 -21.67 2.78 -17.86
N SER A 45 -22.92 3.22 -17.98
CA SER A 45 -23.49 4.30 -17.16
C SER A 45 -23.50 3.93 -15.67
N ALA A 46 -23.88 2.68 -15.34
CA ALA A 46 -23.84 2.17 -13.97
C ALA A 46 -22.41 2.12 -13.42
N ARG A 47 -21.44 1.68 -14.22
CA ARG A 47 -20.01 1.66 -13.82
C ARG A 47 -19.45 3.06 -13.65
N LEU A 48 -19.81 4.01 -14.50
CA LEU A 48 -19.40 5.41 -14.36
C LEU A 48 -19.97 6.05 -13.09
N ALA A 49 -21.24 5.78 -12.76
CA ALA A 49 -21.87 6.26 -11.52
C ALA A 49 -21.22 5.64 -10.26
N GLU A 50 -20.87 4.35 -10.31
CA GLU A 50 -20.13 3.67 -9.24
C GLU A 50 -18.73 4.26 -9.05
N LEU A 51 -18.04 4.59 -10.15
CA LEU A 51 -16.71 5.21 -10.14
C LEU A 51 -16.75 6.62 -9.55
N ASP A 52 -17.74 7.43 -9.93
CA ASP A 52 -17.96 8.77 -9.39
C ASP A 52 -18.26 8.73 -7.88
N SER A 53 -19.15 7.83 -7.46
CA SER A 53 -19.44 7.61 -6.04
C SER A 53 -18.21 7.16 -5.24
N SER A 54 -17.41 6.24 -5.78
CA SER A 54 -16.18 5.75 -5.15
C SER A 54 -15.10 6.84 -5.07
N ALA A 55 -15.00 7.70 -6.09
CA ALA A 55 -14.11 8.85 -6.10
C ALA A 55 -14.50 9.89 -5.03
N MET A 56 -15.80 10.22 -4.91
CA MET A 56 -16.29 11.11 -3.86
C MET A 56 -16.05 10.55 -2.46
N ALA A 57 -16.31 9.24 -2.25
CA ALA A 57 -16.05 8.58 -0.97
C ALA A 57 -14.55 8.57 -0.62
N THR A 58 -13.68 8.41 -1.61
CA THR A 58 -12.22 8.49 -1.43
C THR A 58 -11.77 9.90 -1.10
N ALA A 59 -12.35 10.92 -1.74
CA ALA A 59 -12.05 12.33 -1.45
C ALA A 59 -12.45 12.71 -0.01
N GLU A 60 -13.61 12.25 0.47
CA GLU A 60 -14.04 12.47 1.85
C GLU A 60 -13.17 11.71 2.86
N LYS A 61 -12.78 10.46 2.58
CA LYS A 61 -11.81 9.73 3.43
C LYS A 61 -10.46 10.46 3.51
N LEU A 62 -9.96 10.97 2.39
CA LEU A 62 -8.74 11.78 2.34
C LEU A 62 -8.85 13.05 3.19
N LYS A 63 -10.02 13.71 3.17
CA LYS A 63 -10.30 14.87 4.02
C LYS A 63 -10.32 14.52 5.50
N ALA A 64 -10.96 13.41 5.87
CA ALA A 64 -10.99 12.92 7.24
C ALA A 64 -9.58 12.60 7.75
N VAL A 65 -8.78 11.87 6.97
CA VAL A 65 -7.39 11.53 7.32
C VAL A 65 -6.51 12.77 7.45
N ALA A 66 -6.63 13.74 6.54
CA ALA A 66 -5.89 14.99 6.64
C ALA A 66 -6.26 15.79 7.91
N SER A 67 -7.55 15.84 8.25
CA SER A 67 -8.02 16.50 9.47
C SER A 67 -7.53 15.80 10.74
N ASP A 68 -7.59 14.47 10.78
CA ASP A 68 -7.13 13.64 11.91
C ASP A 68 -5.62 13.75 12.11
N SER A 69 -4.85 13.70 11.01
CA SER A 69 -3.41 13.96 11.04
C SER A 69 -3.09 15.38 11.53
N GLY A 70 -3.86 16.39 11.10
CA GLY A 70 -3.71 17.77 11.58
C GLY A 70 -3.92 17.90 13.08
N GLN A 71 -4.99 17.30 13.61
CA GLN A 71 -5.29 17.29 15.05
C GLN A 71 -4.22 16.53 15.86
N THR A 72 -3.75 15.39 15.35
CA THR A 72 -2.67 14.62 15.97
C THR A 72 -1.38 15.42 16.03
N MET A 73 -0.99 16.10 14.93
CA MET A 73 0.19 16.98 14.93
C MET A 73 0.04 18.15 15.90
N ASP A 74 -1.13 18.79 15.95
CA ASP A 74 -1.38 19.88 16.89
C ASP A 74 -1.28 19.40 18.35
N THR A 75 -1.77 18.19 18.64
CA THR A 75 -1.66 17.57 19.97
C THR A 75 -0.21 17.24 20.32
N LEU A 76 0.56 16.70 19.36
CA LEU A 76 1.99 16.44 19.53
C LEU A 76 2.78 17.74 19.74
N LEU A 77 2.45 18.81 19.03
CA LEU A 77 3.06 20.13 19.20
C LEU A 77 2.83 20.70 20.60
N VAL A 78 1.58 20.66 21.08
CA VAL A 78 1.24 21.11 22.45
C VAL A 78 1.99 20.26 23.47
N ARG A 79 1.92 18.93 23.36
CA ARG A 79 2.55 18.01 24.30
C ARG A 79 4.08 18.12 24.32
N THR A 80 4.69 18.34 23.16
CA THR A 80 6.15 18.55 23.06
C THR A 80 6.54 19.87 23.74
N SER A 81 5.73 20.91 23.58
CA SER A 81 5.97 22.20 24.24
C SER A 81 5.82 22.09 25.76
N GLU A 82 4.81 21.38 26.24
CA GLU A 82 4.60 21.12 27.67
C GLU A 82 5.76 20.32 28.30
N VAL A 83 6.20 19.23 27.64
CA VAL A 83 7.31 18.41 28.13
C VAL A 83 8.62 19.19 28.14
N LEU A 84 8.88 20.03 27.12
CA LEU A 84 10.08 20.89 27.11
C LEU A 84 10.06 21.90 28.26
N GLU A 85 8.91 22.48 28.56
CA GLU A 85 8.74 23.41 29.68
C GLU A 85 8.90 22.70 31.03
N GLU A 86 8.37 21.48 31.18
CA GLU A 86 8.51 20.66 32.38
C GLU A 86 9.98 20.27 32.63
N ILE A 87 10.71 19.87 31.58
CA ILE A 87 12.16 19.59 31.67
C ILE A 87 12.92 20.85 32.09
N ARG A 88 12.61 22.01 31.50
CA ARG A 88 13.25 23.29 31.85
C ARG A 88 13.03 23.64 33.32
N SER A 89 11.79 23.56 33.77
CA SER A 89 11.41 23.83 35.15
C SER A 89 12.07 22.84 36.13
N GLY A 90 12.04 21.55 35.80
CA GLY A 90 12.65 20.49 36.61
C GLY A 90 14.16 20.67 36.80
N ILE A 91 14.87 21.04 35.73
CA ILE A 91 16.32 21.31 35.79
C ILE A 91 16.62 22.56 36.62
N ALA A 92 15.83 23.62 36.49
CA ALA A 92 15.99 24.83 37.31
C ALA A 92 15.79 24.54 38.81
N ILE A 93 14.75 23.76 39.15
CA ILE A 93 14.46 23.36 40.53
C ILE A 93 15.60 22.49 41.10
N GLN A 94 16.07 21.49 40.33
CA GLN A 94 17.17 20.63 40.76
C GLN A 94 18.48 21.39 40.93
N SER A 95 18.82 22.31 40.02
CA SER A 95 20.02 23.16 40.13
C SER A 95 19.98 24.02 41.40
N SER A 96 18.83 24.65 41.69
CA SER A 96 18.64 25.40 42.93
C SER A 96 18.75 24.52 44.17
N ALA A 97 18.17 23.32 44.15
CA ALA A 97 18.22 22.40 45.28
C ALA A 97 19.65 21.90 45.56
N VAL A 98 20.42 21.59 44.52
CA VAL A 98 21.81 21.17 44.68
C VAL A 98 22.67 22.32 45.19
N THR A 99 22.50 23.53 44.66
CA THR A 99 23.21 24.72 45.15
C THR A 99 22.93 24.93 46.65
N ALA A 100 21.67 24.82 47.08
CA ALA A 100 21.30 24.92 48.48
C ALA A 100 21.96 23.82 49.35
N LEU A 101 21.98 22.57 48.88
CA LEU A 101 22.65 21.47 49.58
C LEU A 101 24.17 21.66 49.69
N VAL A 102 24.82 22.22 48.65
CA VAL A 102 26.25 22.55 48.66
C VAL A 102 26.54 23.62 49.71
N ASP A 103 25.72 24.68 49.74
CA ASP A 103 25.88 25.77 50.70
C ASP A 103 25.63 25.31 52.15
N GLU A 104 24.63 24.45 52.37
CA GLU A 104 24.36 23.85 53.67
C GLU A 104 25.49 22.92 54.12
N ALA A 105 26.05 22.11 53.22
CA ALA A 105 27.22 21.28 53.52
C ALA A 105 28.45 22.14 53.89
N ARG A 106 28.71 23.23 53.16
CA ARG A 106 29.79 24.18 53.48
C ARG A 106 29.58 24.84 54.84
N ALA A 107 28.37 25.27 55.15
CA ALA A 107 28.02 25.86 56.44
C ALA A 107 28.18 24.85 57.60
N GLY A 108 27.71 23.62 57.41
CA GLY A 108 27.83 22.54 58.39
C GLY A 108 29.29 22.17 58.68
N LEU A 109 30.13 22.06 57.64
CA LEU A 109 31.58 21.84 57.80
C LEU A 109 32.26 22.99 58.54
N GLY A 110 31.91 24.24 58.21
CA GLY A 110 32.41 25.43 58.91
C GLY A 110 32.05 25.43 60.39
N HIS A 111 30.79 25.11 60.73
CA HIS A 111 30.32 25.09 62.12
C HIS A 111 30.98 23.99 62.94
N ALA A 112 31.04 22.75 62.43
CA ALA A 112 31.69 21.62 63.11
C ALA A 112 33.20 21.86 63.32
N GLY A 113 33.86 22.50 62.36
CA GLY A 113 35.26 22.91 62.47
C GLY A 113 35.49 23.95 63.59
N ILE A 114 34.64 24.97 63.66
CA ILE A 114 34.72 26.03 64.69
C ILE A 114 34.44 25.47 66.10
N GLU A 115 33.42 24.61 66.24
CA GLU A 115 33.08 23.98 67.52
C GLU A 115 34.22 23.10 68.03
N SER A 116 34.80 22.27 67.15
CA SER A 116 35.95 21.42 67.48
C SER A 116 37.19 22.25 67.88
N ALA A 117 37.47 23.34 67.16
CA ALA A 117 38.57 24.24 67.48
C ALA A 117 38.37 24.97 68.82
N THR A 118 37.12 25.32 69.15
CA THR A 118 36.78 25.96 70.42
C THR A 118 36.92 25.00 71.58
N ALA A 119 36.38 23.77 71.45
CA ALA A 119 36.53 22.72 72.46
C ALA A 119 38.00 22.35 72.72
N LEU A 120 38.86 22.36 71.69
CA LEU A 120 40.30 22.17 71.86
C LEU A 120 40.95 23.33 72.61
N ARG A 121 40.57 24.58 72.28
CA ARG A 121 41.08 25.78 72.95
C ARG A 121 40.77 25.76 74.44
N ASP A 122 39.54 25.42 74.81
CA ASP A 122 39.10 25.40 76.21
C ASP A 122 39.84 24.33 77.01
N ARG A 123 39.99 23.11 76.45
CA ARG A 123 40.76 22.05 77.10
C ARG A 123 42.25 22.38 77.25
N LEU A 124 42.85 23.07 76.27
CA LEU A 124 44.23 23.55 76.37
C LEU A 124 44.38 24.63 77.45
N ALA A 125 43.37 25.47 77.64
CA ALA A 125 43.35 26.44 78.73
C ALA A 125 43.27 25.74 80.10
N ASP A 126 42.43 24.71 80.25
CA ASP A 126 42.32 23.91 81.48
C ASP A 126 43.63 23.18 81.82
N ALA A 127 44.28 22.58 80.81
CA ALA A 127 45.56 21.92 80.96
C ALA A 127 46.65 22.91 81.40
N ARG A 128 46.67 24.12 80.82
CA ARG A 128 47.61 25.17 81.21
C ARG A 128 47.39 25.65 82.64
N SER A 129 46.14 25.86 83.06
CA SER A 129 45.80 26.21 84.44
C SER A 129 46.29 25.15 85.43
N SER A 130 46.12 23.87 85.09
CA SER A 130 46.60 22.74 85.92
C SER A 130 48.13 22.73 86.05
N LEU A 131 48.85 23.05 84.98
CA LEU A 131 50.32 23.17 84.99
C LEU A 131 50.80 24.37 85.82
N ASP A 132 50.11 25.51 85.74
CA ASP A 132 50.44 26.69 86.54
C ASP A 132 50.26 26.40 88.04
N HIS A 133 49.16 25.74 88.43
CA HIS A 133 48.93 25.29 89.80
C HIS A 133 50.00 24.32 90.31
N LEU A 134 50.46 23.40 89.46
CA LEU A 134 51.56 22.50 89.78
C LEU A 134 52.86 23.26 90.03
N SER A 135 53.20 24.20 89.15
CA SER A 135 54.39 25.03 89.28
C SER A 135 54.39 25.80 90.60
N GLU A 136 53.25 26.35 91.00
CA GLU A 136 53.10 27.05 92.27
C GLU A 136 53.32 26.11 93.48
N HIS A 137 52.78 24.90 93.42
CA HIS A 137 52.97 23.89 94.46
C HIS A 137 54.44 23.45 94.60
N ILE A 138 55.14 23.25 93.48
CA ILE A 138 56.56 22.89 93.48
C ILE A 138 57.41 24.00 94.11
N VAL A 139 57.14 25.26 93.78
CA VAL A 139 57.85 26.42 94.37
C VAL A 139 57.61 26.48 95.88
N ARG A 140 56.36 26.36 96.34
CA ARG A 140 56.03 26.32 97.79
C ARG A 140 56.72 25.17 98.51
N GLN A 141 56.86 24.01 97.86
CA GLN A 141 57.53 22.85 98.45
C GLN A 141 59.06 23.02 98.50
N ASP A 142 59.67 23.64 97.49
CA ASP A 142 61.10 23.99 97.49
C ASP A 142 61.43 24.97 98.62
N GLU A 143 60.61 26.01 98.82
CA GLU A 143 60.74 26.96 99.93
C GLU A 143 60.62 26.29 101.30
N SER A 144 59.61 25.45 101.51
CA SER A 144 59.42 24.69 102.76
C SER A 144 60.60 23.73 103.04
N SER A 145 61.11 23.08 101.99
CA SER A 145 62.25 22.17 102.11
C SER A 145 63.53 22.92 102.47
N ARG A 146 63.78 24.08 101.87
CA ARG A 146 64.91 24.96 102.23
C ARG A 146 64.82 25.43 103.66
N HIS A 147 63.64 25.87 104.11
CA HIS A 147 63.42 26.28 105.50
C HIS A 147 63.73 25.14 106.50
N LEU A 148 63.34 23.91 106.17
CA LEU A 148 63.66 22.71 106.98
C LEU A 148 65.17 22.48 107.06
N VAL A 149 65.87 22.54 105.92
CA VAL A 149 67.33 22.36 105.86
C VAL A 149 68.06 23.47 106.64
N ASP A 150 67.62 24.72 106.50
CA ASP A 150 68.19 25.86 107.23
C ASP A 150 67.97 25.72 108.74
N SER A 151 66.77 25.32 109.16
CA SER A 151 66.45 25.07 110.57
C SER A 151 67.29 23.94 111.17
N ILE A 152 67.50 22.83 110.44
CA ILE A 152 68.35 21.73 110.87
C ILE A 152 69.81 22.20 110.97
N SER A 153 70.29 22.92 109.96
CA SER A 153 71.68 23.43 109.93
C SER A 153 71.94 24.42 111.06
N ALA A 154 71.00 25.32 111.35
CA ALA A 154 71.09 26.25 112.48
C ALA A 154 71.07 25.52 113.83
N GLY A 155 70.23 24.51 114.00
CA GLY A 155 70.20 23.68 115.20
C GLY A 155 71.51 22.90 115.43
N LEU A 156 72.12 22.37 114.37
CA LEU A 156 73.42 21.71 114.43
C LEU A 156 74.55 22.69 114.76
N ALA A 157 74.53 23.92 114.21
CA ALA A 157 75.51 24.94 114.51
C ALA A 157 75.43 25.44 115.97
N ASP A 158 74.23 25.63 116.53
CA ASP A 158 74.05 25.98 117.95
C ASP A 158 74.60 24.86 118.87
N LEU A 159 74.36 23.59 118.50
CA LEU A 159 74.94 22.45 119.23
C LEU A 159 76.47 22.47 119.19
N ASP A 160 77.07 22.67 118.02
CA ASP A 160 78.53 22.70 117.84
C ASP A 160 79.18 23.83 118.67
N GLN A 161 78.63 25.04 118.62
CA GLN A 161 79.11 26.19 119.39
C GLN A 161 79.06 25.94 120.92
N ARG A 162 77.99 25.30 121.40
CA ARG A 162 77.83 24.98 122.83
C ARG A 162 78.78 23.89 123.27
N PHE A 163 78.97 22.84 122.47
CA PHE A 163 80.00 21.82 122.74
C PHE A 163 81.39 22.42 122.77
N GLY A 164 81.71 23.34 121.85
CA GLY A 164 82.96 24.10 121.88
C GLY A 164 83.13 24.92 123.17
N THR A 165 82.07 25.58 123.63
CA THR A 165 82.09 26.37 124.88
C THR A 165 82.29 25.47 126.10
N PHE A 166 81.59 24.33 126.16
CA PHE A 166 81.73 23.35 127.24
C PHE A 166 83.14 22.75 127.29
N ALA A 167 83.71 22.39 126.14
CA ALA A 167 85.08 21.89 126.03
C ALA A 167 86.09 22.94 126.55
N ALA A 168 85.96 24.20 126.12
CA ALA A 168 86.84 25.28 126.56
C ALA A 168 86.75 25.54 128.08
N GLN A 169 85.55 25.50 128.66
CA GLN A 169 85.34 25.61 130.11
C GLN A 169 85.94 24.42 130.86
N GLY A 170 85.84 23.21 130.31
CA GLY A 170 86.47 22.00 130.84
C GLY A 170 88.00 22.08 130.85
N ASP A 171 88.59 22.59 129.76
CA ASP A 171 90.04 22.78 129.64
C ASP A 171 90.56 23.83 130.64
N GLN A 172 89.90 24.99 130.73
CA GLN A 172 90.27 26.05 131.66
C GLN A 172 90.25 25.57 133.13
N ARG A 173 89.28 24.73 133.49
CA ARG A 173 89.17 24.16 134.84
C ARG A 173 90.21 23.09 135.10
N SER A 174 90.46 22.20 134.13
CA SER A 174 91.54 21.21 134.22
C SER A 174 92.90 21.88 134.43
N ALA A 175 93.15 23.01 133.75
CA ALA A 175 94.33 23.82 133.97
C ALA A 175 94.39 24.43 135.39
N ALA A 176 93.28 24.99 135.89
CA ALA A 176 93.22 25.55 137.25
C ALA A 176 93.45 24.50 138.36
N ILE A 177 92.96 23.26 138.17
CA ILE A 177 93.22 22.13 139.06
C ILE A 177 94.71 21.76 139.02
N GLY A 178 95.28 21.64 137.82
CA GLY A 178 96.70 21.36 137.63
C GLY A 178 97.59 22.40 138.33
N GLU A 179 97.26 23.69 138.21
CA GLU A 179 97.98 24.77 138.87
C GLU A 179 97.86 24.68 140.40
N SER A 180 96.66 24.43 140.92
CA SER A 180 96.42 24.29 142.37
C SER A 180 97.18 23.10 142.96
N LEU A 181 97.21 21.96 142.26
CA LEU A 181 97.97 20.77 142.65
C LEU A 181 99.48 21.03 142.60
N SER A 182 99.97 21.74 141.58
CA SER A 182 101.38 22.11 141.47
C SER A 182 101.82 23.04 142.61
N ARG A 183 100.98 24.04 142.96
CA ARG A 183 101.24 24.94 144.08
C ARG A 183 101.32 24.19 145.40
N LEU A 184 100.40 23.23 145.61
CA LEU A 184 100.36 22.40 146.79
C LEU A 184 101.60 21.50 146.91
N ARG A 185 102.04 20.92 145.79
CA ARG A 185 103.29 20.15 145.74
C ARG A 185 104.51 20.99 146.13
N GLY A 186 104.62 22.22 145.60
CA GLY A 186 105.71 23.13 145.95
C GLY A 186 105.70 23.53 147.42
N GLU A 187 104.53 23.79 147.99
CA GLU A 187 104.39 24.11 149.42
C GLU A 187 104.75 22.91 150.33
N LEU A 188 104.33 21.69 149.97
CA LEU A 188 104.74 20.48 150.70
C LEU A 188 106.27 20.30 150.71
N GLU A 189 106.92 20.61 149.59
CA GLU A 189 108.37 20.55 149.46
C GLU A 189 109.06 21.59 150.38
N THR A 190 108.50 22.81 150.49
CA THR A 190 109.00 23.82 151.42
C THR A 190 108.82 23.44 152.90
N ILE A 191 107.71 22.78 153.27
CA ILE A 191 107.48 22.29 154.63
C ILE A 191 108.49 21.20 155.00
N ASN A 192 108.79 20.30 154.05
CA ASN A 192 109.77 19.23 154.26
C ASN A 192 111.20 19.78 154.51
N LEU A 193 111.54 20.93 153.90
CA LEU A 193 112.84 21.59 154.09
C LEU A 193 112.99 22.31 155.45
N HIS A 194 111.90 22.62 156.17
CA HIS A 194 111.94 23.38 157.43
C HIS A 194 111.66 22.53 158.69
N SER A 195 111.69 21.19 158.58
CA SER A 195 111.21 20.27 159.61
C SER A 195 112.22 19.92 160.73
N ASP A 196 112.92 20.91 161.28
CA ASP A 196 113.76 20.76 162.49
C ASP A 196 113.20 21.50 163.73
N ALA A 197 112.01 22.10 163.61
CA ALA A 197 111.28 22.74 164.72
C ALA A 197 109.92 22.05 164.95
N GLY A 198 109.80 21.40 166.11
CA GLY A 198 108.68 20.55 166.49
C GLY A 198 107.29 21.20 166.54
N THR A 199 106.29 20.36 166.34
CA THR A 199 104.85 20.51 166.64
C THR A 199 104.03 21.58 165.89
N VAL A 200 104.59 22.69 165.43
CA VAL A 200 103.83 23.73 164.70
C VAL A 200 103.46 23.30 163.27
N GLY A 201 104.28 22.46 162.62
CA GLY A 201 104.05 22.02 161.24
C GLY A 201 102.85 21.06 161.04
N LEU A 202 102.49 20.25 162.04
CA LEU A 202 101.42 19.25 161.90
C LEU A 202 100.03 19.88 161.95
N THR A 203 99.81 20.89 162.80
CA THR A 203 98.52 21.60 162.87
C THR A 203 98.26 22.41 161.61
N GLN A 204 99.30 23.08 161.09
CA GLN A 204 99.21 23.84 159.85
C GLN A 204 98.97 22.95 158.62
N LEU A 205 99.54 21.74 158.62
CA LEU A 205 99.27 20.73 157.58
C LEU A 205 97.82 20.24 157.66
N ALA A 206 97.30 19.93 158.84
CA ALA A 206 95.92 19.47 159.02
C ALA A 206 94.90 20.52 158.55
N GLU A 207 95.07 21.79 158.94
CA GLU A 207 94.18 22.89 158.54
C GLU A 207 94.20 23.14 157.01
N ARG A 208 95.38 23.00 156.38
CA ARG A 208 95.51 23.11 154.91
C ARG A 208 94.96 21.90 154.17
N THR A 209 95.09 20.70 154.73
CA THR A 209 94.50 19.48 154.14
C THR A 209 92.98 19.54 154.20
N GLU A 210 92.42 20.11 155.28
CA GLU A 210 90.99 20.37 155.38
C GLU A 210 90.54 21.45 154.39
N THR A 211 91.31 22.54 154.22
CA THR A 211 91.03 23.54 153.18
C THR A 211 91.09 22.95 151.77
N LEU A 212 92.04 22.05 151.49
CA LEU A 212 92.10 21.32 150.22
C LEU A 212 90.88 20.41 150.05
N ARG A 213 90.49 19.69 151.11
CA ARG A 213 89.31 18.82 151.10
C ARG A 213 88.05 19.62 150.81
N GLU A 214 87.86 20.77 151.46
CA GLU A 214 86.75 21.69 151.17
C GLU A 214 86.79 22.21 149.73
N ARG A 215 87.98 22.55 149.20
CA ARG A 215 88.12 22.97 147.80
C ARG A 215 87.84 21.84 146.81
N LEU A 216 88.27 20.61 147.10
CA LEU A 216 88.01 19.43 146.28
C LEU A 216 86.53 19.03 146.35
N ASP A 217 85.91 19.09 147.53
CA ASP A 217 84.47 18.83 147.71
C ASP A 217 83.64 19.91 146.99
N GLY A 218 84.03 21.18 147.09
CA GLY A 218 83.42 22.28 146.33
C GLY A 218 83.59 22.12 144.82
N LEU A 219 84.73 21.61 144.37
CA LEU A 219 85.00 21.35 142.96
C LEU A 219 84.25 20.12 142.44
N ALA A 220 84.16 19.04 143.23
CA ALA A 220 83.37 17.86 142.90
C ALA A 220 81.88 18.21 142.84
N ALA A 221 81.38 19.03 143.76
CA ALA A 221 80.03 19.55 143.75
C ALA A 221 79.78 20.42 142.49
N ALA A 222 80.68 21.34 142.17
CA ALA A 222 80.59 22.18 140.97
C ALA A 222 80.66 21.34 139.68
N LEU A 223 81.52 20.33 139.61
CA LEU A 223 81.63 19.42 138.47
C LEU A 223 80.35 18.61 138.28
N SER A 224 79.78 18.08 139.37
CA SER A 224 78.54 17.33 139.31
C SER A 224 77.36 18.23 138.88
N SER A 225 77.32 19.48 139.38
CA SER A 225 76.31 20.46 139.00
C SER A 225 76.39 20.78 137.52
N ASP A 226 77.58 21.05 137.00
CA ASP A 226 77.76 21.45 135.60
C ASP A 226 77.56 20.27 134.63
N ILE A 227 77.99 19.06 135.00
CA ILE A 227 77.70 17.86 134.21
C ILE A 227 76.19 17.62 134.15
N ASN A 228 75.49 17.75 135.27
CA ASN A 228 74.03 17.60 135.31
C ASN A 228 73.33 18.70 134.51
N GLN A 229 73.82 19.94 134.55
CA GLN A 229 73.31 21.03 133.75
C GLN A 229 73.53 20.78 132.25
N ALA A 230 74.75 20.41 131.84
CA ALA A 230 75.08 20.11 130.45
C ALA A 230 74.28 18.91 129.91
N LEU A 231 74.10 17.84 130.71
CA LEU A 231 73.25 16.70 130.36
C LEU A 231 71.78 17.11 130.24
N GLY A 232 71.26 17.91 131.17
CA GLY A 232 69.88 18.41 131.12
C GLY A 232 69.62 19.30 129.91
N GLU A 233 70.57 20.17 129.55
CA GLU A 233 70.49 21.03 128.36
C GLU A 233 70.62 20.22 127.07
N ALA A 234 71.52 19.23 127.02
CA ALA A 234 71.67 18.32 125.88
C ALA A 234 70.41 17.48 125.66
N GLN A 235 69.81 16.96 126.74
CA GLN A 235 68.53 16.25 126.70
C GLN A 235 67.40 17.17 126.23
N GLY A 236 67.33 18.42 126.73
CA GLY A 236 66.36 19.40 126.28
C GLY A 236 66.49 19.77 124.80
N ASN A 237 67.72 19.88 124.29
CA ASN A 237 68.00 20.10 122.88
C ASN A 237 67.63 18.89 122.01
N ALA A 238 68.01 17.68 122.43
CA ALA A 238 67.64 16.46 121.73
C ALA A 238 66.11 16.28 121.67
N GLN A 239 65.41 16.63 122.76
CA GLN A 239 63.95 16.64 122.82
C GLN A 239 63.36 17.65 121.84
N ARG A 240 63.88 18.89 121.80
CA ARG A 240 63.44 19.91 120.81
C ARG A 240 63.68 19.48 119.37
N LEU A 241 64.81 18.83 119.10
CA LEU A 241 65.12 18.31 117.77
C LEU A 241 64.15 17.19 117.38
N LEU A 242 63.84 16.28 118.31
CA LEU A 242 62.85 15.22 118.12
C LEU A 242 61.45 15.78 117.88
N GLU A 243 61.02 16.76 118.67
CA GLU A 243 59.73 17.44 118.51
C GLU A 243 59.65 18.17 117.17
N SER A 244 60.72 18.86 116.75
CA SER A 244 60.79 19.49 115.43
C SER A 244 60.74 18.47 114.29
N ALA A 245 61.42 17.33 114.43
CA ALA A 245 61.39 16.26 113.44
C ALA A 245 60.01 15.58 113.37
N GLN A 246 59.36 15.36 114.52
CA GLN A 246 58.00 14.82 114.61
C GLN A 246 56.96 15.80 114.04
N ALA A 247 57.12 17.11 114.27
CA ALA A 247 56.26 18.14 113.70
C ALA A 247 56.41 18.24 112.18
N ALA A 248 57.60 17.96 111.64
CA ALA A 248 57.86 17.92 110.20
C ALA A 248 57.36 16.64 109.50
N GLN A 249 57.23 15.53 110.24
CA GLN A 249 56.81 14.24 109.70
C GLN A 249 55.46 14.26 108.95
N PRO A 250 54.36 14.84 109.48
CA PRO A 250 53.09 14.90 108.76
C PRO A 250 53.18 15.77 107.48
N ALA A 251 53.98 16.84 107.51
CA ALA A 251 54.21 17.67 106.32
C ALA A 251 54.97 16.90 105.23
N LEU A 252 55.96 16.08 105.60
CA LEU A 252 56.70 15.23 104.66
C LEU A 252 55.84 14.10 104.08
N VAL A 253 54.96 13.49 104.88
CA VAL A 253 54.02 12.47 104.40
C VAL A 253 52.99 13.10 103.45
N LEU A 254 52.39 14.23 103.81
CA LEU A 254 51.46 14.95 102.96
C LEU A 254 52.11 15.37 101.63
N ALA A 255 53.36 15.84 101.67
CA ALA A 255 54.12 16.19 100.48
C ALA A 255 54.41 14.96 99.60
N ARG A 256 54.76 13.81 100.18
CA ARG A 256 54.98 12.55 99.45
C ARG A 256 53.70 12.08 98.77
N ASP A 257 52.59 12.09 99.48
CA ASP A 257 51.31 11.60 98.96
C ASP A 257 50.77 12.56 97.90
N THR A 258 50.91 13.87 98.09
CA THR A 258 50.57 14.89 97.07
C THR A 258 51.46 14.74 95.84
N ALA A 259 52.76 14.47 96.00
CA ALA A 259 53.68 14.24 94.89
C ALA A 259 53.34 12.96 94.12
N ALA A 260 52.95 11.88 94.81
CA ALA A 260 52.49 10.64 94.19
C ALA A 260 51.17 10.82 93.44
N GLU A 261 50.19 11.51 94.05
CA GLU A 261 48.92 11.86 93.40
C GLU A 261 49.15 12.73 92.16
N THR A 262 50.07 13.69 92.25
CA THR A 262 50.45 14.57 91.15
C THR A 262 51.15 13.81 90.03
N ALA A 263 52.10 12.92 90.35
CA ALA A 263 52.77 12.08 89.36
C ALA A 263 51.77 11.19 88.61
N ASN A 264 50.77 10.65 89.31
CA ASN A 264 49.68 9.90 88.69
C ASN A 264 48.83 10.81 87.79
N LYS A 265 48.42 11.99 88.25
CA LYS A 265 47.68 12.97 87.43
C LYS A 265 48.45 13.43 86.20
N ILE A 266 49.78 13.59 86.29
CA ILE A 266 50.64 13.93 85.15
C ILE A 266 50.72 12.75 84.16
N ASN A 267 50.88 11.52 84.63
CA ASN A 267 50.90 10.35 83.74
C ASN A 267 49.54 10.11 83.07
N GLU A 268 48.45 10.29 83.79
CA GLU A 268 47.08 10.25 83.26
C GLU A 268 46.87 11.38 82.25
N GLY A 269 47.31 12.60 82.57
CA GLY A 269 47.27 13.75 81.68
C GLY A 269 48.11 13.55 80.42
N SER A 270 49.32 13.01 80.53
CA SER A 270 50.20 12.71 79.40
C SER A 270 49.59 11.64 78.49
N SER A 271 49.04 10.57 79.07
CA SER A 271 48.36 9.52 78.31
C SER A 271 47.09 10.04 77.64
N ALA A 272 46.34 10.92 78.31
CA ALA A 272 45.17 11.59 77.74
C ALA A 272 45.56 12.55 76.60
N VAL A 273 46.69 13.26 76.72
CA VAL A 273 47.23 14.13 75.68
C VAL A 273 47.70 13.32 74.48
N GLU A 274 48.42 12.21 74.65
CA GLU A 274 48.81 11.32 73.55
C GLU A 274 47.58 10.72 72.84
N ALA A 275 46.64 10.15 73.60
CA ALA A 275 45.41 9.62 73.03
C ALA A 275 44.59 10.70 72.29
N GLN A 276 44.67 11.95 72.74
CA GLN A 276 43.99 13.07 72.10
C GLN A 276 44.76 13.60 70.88
N HIS A 277 46.09 13.57 70.89
CA HIS A 277 46.90 13.84 69.72
C HIS A 277 46.62 12.82 68.61
N ASP A 278 46.52 11.53 68.94
CA ASP A 278 46.14 10.49 67.99
C ASP A 278 44.72 10.66 67.46
N ARG A 279 43.76 11.01 68.33
CA ARG A 279 42.38 11.35 67.90
C ARG A 279 42.34 12.60 67.02
N LEU A 280 43.12 13.62 67.33
CA LEU A 280 43.20 14.85 66.54
C LEU A 280 43.84 14.57 65.18
N ALA A 281 44.92 13.79 65.14
CA ALA A 281 45.56 13.37 63.89
C ALA A 281 44.59 12.53 63.04
N ALA A 282 43.84 11.61 63.66
CA ALA A 282 42.81 10.83 62.98
C ALA A 282 41.65 11.70 62.49
N LEU A 283 41.21 12.69 63.28
CA LEU A 283 40.14 13.60 62.91
C LEU A 283 40.58 14.58 61.82
N LEU A 284 41.81 15.10 61.87
CA LEU A 284 42.39 15.92 60.81
C LEU A 284 42.56 15.11 59.52
N ALA A 285 43.01 13.85 59.60
CA ALA A 285 43.07 12.98 58.43
C ALA A 285 41.67 12.66 57.88
N ALA A 286 40.68 12.42 58.75
CA ALA A 286 39.30 12.18 58.35
C ALA A 286 38.63 13.42 57.75
N VAL A 287 38.96 14.62 58.27
CA VAL A 287 38.51 15.91 57.74
C VAL A 287 39.22 16.21 56.43
N ASP A 288 40.53 16.03 56.31
CA ASP A 288 41.26 16.28 55.06
C ASP A 288 40.81 15.33 53.94
N THR A 289 40.63 14.05 54.26
CA THR A 289 40.11 13.04 53.32
C THR A 289 38.62 13.27 53.02
N GLY A 290 37.82 13.62 54.03
CA GLY A 290 36.38 13.81 53.94
C GLY A 290 35.99 15.10 53.25
N VAL A 291 36.61 16.22 53.63
CA VAL A 291 36.42 17.54 53.00
C VAL A 291 37.05 17.55 51.62
N GLY A 292 38.28 17.07 51.43
CA GLY A 292 38.88 16.99 50.10
C GLY A 292 38.11 16.05 49.16
N GLY A 293 37.53 14.97 49.67
CA GLY A 293 36.63 14.08 48.93
C GLY A 293 35.27 14.71 48.64
N ALA A 294 34.69 15.42 49.60
CA ALA A 294 33.42 16.12 49.45
C ALA A 294 33.56 17.30 48.48
N GLU A 295 34.61 18.12 48.58
CA GLU A 295 34.88 19.22 47.64
C GLU A 295 35.05 18.71 46.22
N ARG A 296 35.79 17.62 46.01
CA ARG A 296 35.96 17.02 44.68
C ARG A 296 34.63 16.52 44.11
N ARG A 297 33.84 15.81 44.91
CA ARG A 297 32.50 15.32 44.50
C ARG A 297 31.52 16.47 44.26
N LEU A 298 31.56 17.53 45.06
CA LEU A 298 30.74 18.72 44.88
C LEU A 298 31.15 19.50 43.63
N ALA A 299 32.45 19.55 43.31
CA ALA A 299 32.95 20.13 42.08
C ALA A 299 32.52 19.32 40.85
N GLU A 300 32.68 17.99 40.87
CA GLU A 300 32.20 17.07 39.83
C GLU A 300 30.69 17.19 39.63
N LEU A 301 29.92 17.24 40.73
CA LEU A 301 28.46 17.43 40.67
C LEU A 301 28.10 18.81 40.09
N SER A 302 28.77 19.88 40.51
CA SER A 302 28.53 21.23 39.98
C SER A 302 28.85 21.30 38.48
N GLU A 303 29.93 20.67 38.03
CA GLU A 303 30.29 20.59 36.61
C GLU A 303 29.25 19.82 35.81
N SER A 304 28.82 18.64 36.30
CA SER A 304 27.77 17.86 35.63
C SER A 304 26.42 18.60 35.55
N ILE A 305 26.07 19.38 36.57
CA ILE A 305 24.86 20.22 36.56
C ILE A 305 25.00 21.35 35.56
N ALA A 306 26.16 22.04 35.53
CA ALA A 306 26.41 23.09 34.55
C ALA A 306 26.37 22.55 33.10
N MET A 307 26.89 21.34 32.87
CA MET A 307 26.76 20.66 31.58
C MET A 307 25.30 20.31 31.25
N ALA A 308 24.54 19.77 32.21
CA ALA A 308 23.12 19.45 32.02
C ALA A 308 22.27 20.71 31.75
N GLU A 309 22.57 21.81 32.43
CA GLU A 309 21.91 23.11 32.24
C GLU A 309 22.24 23.68 30.85
N SER A 310 23.50 23.65 30.43
CA SER A 310 23.91 24.05 29.07
C SER A 310 23.22 23.19 27.99
N GLU A 311 23.13 21.88 28.20
CA GLU A 311 22.48 20.96 27.27
C GLU A 311 20.97 21.21 27.20
N ALA A 312 20.33 21.47 28.34
CA ALA A 312 18.92 21.86 28.40
C ALA A 312 18.66 23.21 27.73
N GLN A 313 19.56 24.18 27.91
CA GLN A 313 19.50 25.48 27.24
C GLN A 313 19.58 25.31 25.73
N ARG A 314 20.47 24.43 25.24
CA ARG A 314 20.60 24.09 23.82
C ARG A 314 19.37 23.37 23.29
N LEU A 315 18.87 22.38 24.03
CA LEU A 315 17.66 21.64 23.66
C LEU A 315 16.43 22.58 23.60
N SER A 316 16.31 23.53 24.53
CA SER A 316 15.22 24.52 24.56
C SER A 316 15.38 25.64 23.54
N GLY A 317 16.60 26.11 23.29
CA GLY A 317 16.88 27.26 22.42
C GLY A 317 17.01 26.91 20.94
N GLU A 318 17.58 25.75 20.62
CA GLU A 318 17.86 25.33 19.23
C GLU A 318 16.96 24.17 18.81
N THR A 319 16.94 23.09 19.60
CA THR A 319 16.28 21.84 19.19
C THR A 319 14.76 21.90 19.29
N GLY A 320 14.22 22.54 20.32
CA GLY A 320 12.78 22.72 20.53
C GLY A 320 12.12 23.50 19.40
N PRO A 321 12.59 24.73 19.09
CA PRO A 321 12.09 25.52 17.97
C PRO A 321 12.28 24.81 16.63
N ALA A 322 13.41 24.10 16.43
CA ALA A 322 13.64 23.32 15.21
C ALA A 322 12.65 22.15 15.06
N LEU A 323 12.35 21.43 16.15
CA LEU A 323 11.39 20.33 16.15
C LEU A 323 9.96 20.84 15.93
N VAL A 324 9.59 21.95 16.56
CA VAL A 324 8.31 22.64 16.34
C VAL A 324 8.20 23.09 14.88
N ALA A 325 9.24 23.72 14.32
CA ALA A 325 9.27 24.14 12.92
C ALA A 325 9.17 22.93 11.96
N ALA A 326 9.87 21.83 12.24
CA ALA A 326 9.77 20.61 11.46
C ALA A 326 8.36 20.01 11.50
N LEU A 327 7.73 19.94 12.68
CA LEU A 327 6.35 19.46 12.83
C LEU A 327 5.33 20.35 12.10
N VAL A 328 5.52 21.68 12.13
CA VAL A 328 4.71 22.62 11.34
C VAL A 328 4.90 22.40 9.84
N GLN A 329 6.14 22.24 9.36
CA GLN A 329 6.40 21.95 7.95
C GLN A 329 5.77 20.63 7.51
N VAL A 330 5.85 19.57 8.33
CA VAL A 330 5.21 18.29 8.02
C VAL A 330 3.69 18.46 7.97
N LYS A 331 3.08 19.23 8.88
CA LYS A 331 1.64 19.54 8.86
C LYS A 331 1.25 20.26 7.57
N GLU A 332 1.99 21.29 7.18
CA GLU A 332 1.73 22.06 5.95
C GLU A 332 1.90 21.17 4.70
N ALA A 333 2.95 20.36 4.65
CA ALA A 333 3.19 19.42 3.55
C ALA A 333 2.07 18.37 3.44
N ALA A 334 1.60 17.83 4.56
CA ALA A 334 0.48 16.89 4.59
C ALA A 334 -0.83 17.52 4.10
N ASN A 335 -1.13 18.75 4.54
CA ASN A 335 -2.29 19.51 4.07
C ASN A 335 -2.20 19.79 2.57
N HIS A 336 -1.04 20.24 2.08
CA HIS A 336 -0.82 20.48 0.66
C HIS A 336 -0.93 19.21 -0.18
N ALA A 337 -0.41 18.08 0.29
CA ALA A 337 -0.55 16.80 -0.39
C ALA A 337 -2.03 16.36 -0.46
N ALA A 338 -2.79 16.55 0.62
CA ALA A 338 -4.21 16.25 0.65
C ALA A 338 -5.03 17.16 -0.27
N ASP A 339 -4.71 18.46 -0.33
CA ASP A 339 -5.34 19.41 -1.27
C ASP A 339 -5.03 19.06 -2.72
N ARG A 340 -3.76 18.74 -3.04
CA ARG A 340 -3.40 18.29 -4.38
C ARG A 340 -4.05 16.98 -4.77
N ALA A 341 -4.14 16.02 -3.86
CA ALA A 341 -4.85 14.76 -4.10
C ALA A 341 -6.34 15.02 -4.37
N ARG A 342 -6.97 15.93 -3.63
CA ARG A 342 -8.36 16.36 -3.89
C ARG A 342 -8.52 17.00 -5.25
N GLN A 343 -7.68 17.97 -5.60
CA GLN A 343 -7.71 18.61 -6.91
C GLN A 343 -7.53 17.60 -8.04
N ALA A 344 -6.55 16.71 -7.91
CA ALA A 344 -6.30 15.66 -8.90
C ALA A 344 -7.51 14.72 -9.04
N ILE A 345 -8.14 14.29 -7.95
CA ILE A 345 -9.36 13.45 -8.01
C ILE A 345 -10.51 14.23 -8.66
N ALA A 346 -10.69 15.50 -8.30
CA ALA A 346 -11.78 16.33 -8.84
C ALA A 346 -11.60 16.69 -10.33
N GLU A 347 -10.37 16.82 -10.83
CA GLU A 347 -10.09 17.08 -12.26
C GLU A 347 -10.00 15.80 -13.09
N ILE A 348 -9.24 14.81 -12.64
CA ILE A 348 -8.87 13.65 -13.46
C ILE A 348 -10.02 12.67 -13.58
N ILE A 349 -10.85 12.48 -12.54
CA ILE A 349 -11.95 11.50 -12.59
C ILE A 349 -13.01 11.90 -13.62
N PRO A 350 -13.56 13.15 -13.62
CA PRO A 350 -14.53 13.55 -14.64
C PRO A 350 -13.95 13.54 -16.06
N GLN A 351 -12.69 13.94 -16.20
CA GLN A 351 -12.02 13.95 -17.49
C GLN A 351 -11.80 12.53 -18.02
N SER A 352 -11.36 11.60 -17.16
CA SER A 352 -11.17 10.19 -17.49
C SER A 352 -12.51 9.50 -17.78
N ALA A 353 -13.57 9.84 -17.02
CA ALA A 353 -14.93 9.37 -17.26
C ALA A 353 -15.46 9.83 -18.63
N SER A 354 -15.25 11.10 -18.99
CA SER A 354 -15.60 11.63 -20.31
C SER A 354 -14.83 10.92 -21.43
N GLN A 355 -13.51 10.78 -21.29
CA GLN A 355 -12.68 10.09 -22.29
C GLN A 355 -13.07 8.63 -22.46
N LEU A 356 -13.38 7.92 -21.36
CA LEU A 356 -13.84 6.53 -21.40
C LEU A 356 -15.21 6.44 -22.09
N SER A 357 -16.12 7.39 -21.82
CA SER A 357 -17.43 7.46 -22.47
C SER A 357 -17.30 7.71 -23.98
N ASP A 358 -16.46 8.67 -24.39
CA ASP A 358 -16.21 8.98 -25.80
C ASP A 358 -15.54 7.81 -26.53
N ALA A 359 -14.53 7.17 -25.90
CA ALA A 359 -13.86 6.01 -26.46
C ALA A 359 -14.82 4.80 -26.58
N ALA A 360 -15.65 4.56 -25.56
CA ALA A 360 -16.65 3.48 -25.59
C ALA A 360 -17.72 3.75 -26.66
N ARG A 361 -18.20 4.99 -26.79
CA ARG A 361 -19.12 5.40 -27.84
C ARG A 361 -18.54 5.17 -29.22
N THR A 362 -17.30 5.62 -29.45
CA THR A 362 -16.60 5.44 -30.72
C THR A 362 -16.40 3.96 -31.06
N ALA A 363 -16.01 3.14 -30.08
CA ALA A 363 -15.85 1.71 -30.26
C ALA A 363 -17.19 1.02 -30.59
N LEU A 364 -18.28 1.45 -29.95
CA LEU A 364 -19.63 0.94 -30.19
C LEU A 364 -20.16 1.34 -31.57
N GLU A 365 -19.98 2.60 -31.98
CA GLU A 365 -20.31 3.10 -33.32
C GLU A 365 -19.56 2.32 -34.41
N ASN A 366 -18.26 2.09 -34.22
CA ASN A 366 -17.46 1.28 -35.14
C ASN A 366 -17.92 -0.18 -35.18
N ALA A 367 -18.20 -0.80 -34.04
CA ALA A 367 -18.68 -2.19 -33.97
C ALA A 367 -20.05 -2.36 -34.65
N VAL A 368 -20.95 -1.38 -34.48
CA VAL A 368 -22.26 -1.36 -35.15
C VAL A 368 -22.08 -1.13 -36.66
N GLN A 369 -21.24 -0.20 -37.09
CA GLN A 369 -20.94 0.01 -38.51
C GLN A 369 -20.34 -1.23 -39.17
N GLU A 370 -19.38 -1.89 -38.52
CA GLU A 370 -18.73 -3.12 -39.02
C GLU A 370 -19.77 -4.25 -39.16
N SER A 371 -20.61 -4.46 -38.15
CA SER A 371 -21.70 -5.45 -38.15
C SER A 371 -22.73 -5.16 -39.24
N VAL A 372 -23.24 -3.93 -39.32
CA VAL A 372 -24.23 -3.55 -40.35
C VAL A 372 -23.63 -3.65 -41.75
N ALA A 373 -22.37 -3.24 -41.94
CA ALA A 373 -21.68 -3.37 -43.22
C ALA A 373 -21.46 -4.84 -43.64
N GLN A 374 -21.14 -5.71 -42.69
CA GLN A 374 -20.99 -7.15 -42.96
C GLN A 374 -22.32 -7.78 -43.39
N GLN A 375 -23.40 -7.46 -42.69
CA GLN A 375 -24.73 -7.97 -43.00
C GLN A 375 -25.28 -7.40 -44.32
N LEU A 376 -25.02 -6.12 -44.62
CA LEU A 376 -25.39 -5.52 -45.91
C LEU A 376 -24.66 -6.19 -47.08
N ARG A 377 -23.39 -6.55 -46.92
CA ARG A 377 -22.64 -7.32 -47.93
C ARG A 377 -23.28 -8.70 -48.17
N GLU A 378 -23.76 -9.40 -47.15
CA GLU A 378 -24.48 -10.67 -47.34
C GLU A 378 -25.81 -10.51 -48.10
N VAL A 379 -26.55 -9.43 -47.82
CA VAL A 379 -27.77 -9.07 -48.55
C VAL A 379 -27.45 -8.73 -50.00
N GLU A 380 -26.41 -7.94 -50.26
CA GLU A 380 -25.99 -7.54 -51.60
C GLU A 380 -25.56 -8.75 -52.45
N VAL A 381 -24.77 -9.66 -51.88
CA VAL A 381 -24.39 -10.93 -52.53
C VAL A 381 -25.61 -11.78 -52.87
N THR A 382 -26.59 -11.85 -51.96
CA THR A 382 -27.79 -12.66 -52.19
C THR A 382 -28.75 -12.00 -53.17
N ALA A 383 -28.91 -10.68 -53.12
CA ALA A 383 -29.68 -9.90 -54.08
C ALA A 383 -29.07 -10.00 -55.49
N ALA A 384 -27.75 -9.91 -55.62
CA ALA A 384 -27.05 -10.11 -56.89
C ALA A 384 -27.30 -11.52 -57.45
N ARG A 385 -27.26 -12.57 -56.61
CA ARG A 385 -27.61 -13.94 -57.02
C ARG A 385 -29.07 -14.08 -57.44
N ALA A 386 -29.99 -13.41 -56.75
CA ALA A 386 -31.41 -13.42 -57.10
C ALA A 386 -31.69 -12.70 -58.43
N VAL A 387 -31.06 -11.54 -58.67
CA VAL A 387 -31.17 -10.79 -59.93
C VAL A 387 -30.57 -11.56 -61.10
N GLU A 388 -29.42 -12.20 -60.90
CA GLU A 388 -28.77 -13.02 -61.94
C GLU A 388 -29.62 -14.27 -62.26
N ALA A 389 -30.18 -14.93 -61.25
CA ALA A 389 -31.11 -16.04 -61.46
C ALA A 389 -32.39 -15.60 -62.21
N ALA A 390 -32.91 -14.41 -61.88
CA ALA A 390 -34.06 -13.82 -62.57
C ALA A 390 -33.73 -13.50 -64.04
N ARG A 391 -32.57 -12.89 -64.32
CA ARG A 391 -32.08 -12.65 -65.70
C ARG A 391 -31.93 -13.95 -66.48
N GLY A 392 -31.28 -14.96 -65.90
CA GLY A 392 -31.13 -16.28 -66.53
C GLY A 392 -32.47 -17.01 -66.73
N ALA A 393 -33.48 -16.76 -65.91
CA ALA A 393 -34.84 -17.25 -66.14
C ALA A 393 -35.55 -16.49 -67.29
N SER A 394 -35.41 -15.17 -67.36
CA SER A 394 -35.96 -14.34 -68.43
C SER A 394 -35.32 -14.61 -69.81
N GLU A 395 -34.01 -14.84 -69.87
CA GLU A 395 -33.32 -15.22 -71.12
C GLU A 395 -33.80 -16.57 -71.65
N ARG A 396 -33.95 -17.57 -70.76
CA ARG A 396 -34.52 -18.88 -71.12
C ARG A 396 -35.95 -18.75 -71.63
N LEU A 397 -36.76 -17.88 -71.02
CA LEU A 397 -38.13 -17.60 -71.47
C LEU A 397 -38.15 -16.94 -72.87
N MET A 398 -37.25 -15.98 -73.14
CA MET A 398 -37.12 -15.34 -74.46
C MET A 398 -36.66 -16.31 -75.54
N GLN A 399 -35.67 -17.16 -75.27
CA GLN A 399 -35.24 -18.20 -76.21
C GLN A 399 -36.36 -19.19 -76.52
N GLN A 400 -37.18 -19.55 -75.53
CA GLN A 400 -38.35 -20.40 -75.75
C GLN A 400 -39.43 -19.69 -76.58
N MET A 401 -39.72 -18.41 -76.33
CA MET A 401 -40.65 -17.61 -77.15
C MET A 401 -40.21 -17.52 -78.62
N LEU A 402 -38.91 -17.33 -78.87
CA LEU A 402 -38.33 -17.35 -80.22
C LEU A 402 -38.46 -18.73 -80.90
N SER A 403 -38.21 -19.81 -80.17
CA SER A 403 -38.38 -21.19 -80.66
C SER A 403 -39.86 -21.50 -80.98
N ILE A 404 -40.80 -20.99 -80.19
CA ILE A 404 -42.24 -21.11 -80.44
C ILE A 404 -42.63 -20.33 -81.71
N GLY A 405 -42.11 -19.11 -81.89
CA GLY A 405 -42.34 -18.31 -83.10
C GLY A 405 -41.84 -19.01 -84.38
N GLN A 406 -40.66 -19.64 -84.33
CA GLN A 406 -40.11 -20.41 -85.45
C GLN A 406 -40.94 -21.66 -85.77
N SER A 407 -41.44 -22.34 -84.73
CA SER A 407 -42.28 -23.54 -84.90
C SER A 407 -43.67 -23.21 -85.46
N ALA A 408 -44.24 -22.06 -85.09
CA ALA A 408 -45.50 -21.57 -85.64
C ALA A 408 -45.39 -21.20 -87.14
N ALA A 409 -44.31 -20.52 -87.53
CA ALA A 409 -44.05 -20.18 -88.94
C ALA A 409 -43.83 -21.43 -89.83
N ALA A 410 -43.16 -22.46 -89.31
CA ALA A 410 -42.97 -23.74 -90.01
C ALA A 410 -44.30 -24.51 -90.21
N LEU A 411 -45.24 -24.40 -89.26
CA LEU A 411 -46.56 -25.03 -89.34
C LEU A 411 -47.46 -24.35 -90.39
N GLU A 412 -47.43 -23.01 -90.48
CA GLU A 412 -48.15 -22.25 -91.51
C GLU A 412 -47.68 -22.61 -92.92
N ALA A 413 -46.37 -22.66 -93.15
CA ALA A 413 -45.80 -23.05 -94.45
C ALA A 413 -46.25 -24.46 -94.89
N HIS A 414 -46.35 -25.41 -93.95
CA HIS A 414 -46.80 -26.77 -94.22
C HIS A 414 -48.31 -26.87 -94.52
N MET A 415 -49.13 -25.97 -93.96
CA MET A 415 -50.56 -25.91 -94.24
C MET A 415 -50.85 -25.36 -95.65
N THR A 416 -50.15 -24.31 -96.08
CA THR A 416 -50.32 -23.74 -97.42
C THR A 416 -49.97 -24.75 -98.52
N GLN A 417 -48.91 -25.53 -98.33
CA GLN A 417 -48.47 -26.52 -99.31
C GLN A 417 -49.44 -27.70 -99.47
N ASN A 418 -50.12 -28.13 -98.40
CA ASN A 418 -51.14 -29.19 -98.48
C ASN A 418 -52.42 -28.74 -99.21
N ASP A 419 -52.76 -27.46 -99.14
CA ASP A 419 -53.95 -26.92 -99.80
C ASP A 419 -53.76 -26.80 -101.33
N GLU A 420 -52.54 -26.55 -101.81
CA GLU A 420 -52.21 -26.53 -103.24
C GLU A 420 -52.24 -27.92 -103.86
N ASP A 421 -51.63 -28.92 -103.22
CA ASP A 421 -51.62 -30.32 -103.67
C ASP A 421 -53.04 -30.93 -103.78
N ARG A 422 -53.98 -30.47 -102.94
CA ARG A 422 -55.39 -30.90 -103.01
C ARG A 422 -56.13 -30.32 -104.21
N ARG A 423 -55.83 -29.08 -104.62
CA ARG A 423 -56.54 -28.43 -105.73
C ARG A 423 -56.16 -29.01 -107.10
N GLU A 424 -54.90 -29.39 -107.29
CA GLU A 424 -54.45 -29.99 -108.56
C GLU A 424 -55.10 -31.35 -108.83
N ARG A 425 -55.17 -32.22 -107.82
CA ARG A 425 -55.73 -33.58 -107.95
C ARG A 425 -57.22 -33.59 -108.30
N ASP A 426 -57.99 -32.66 -107.74
CA ASP A 426 -59.43 -32.57 -107.99
C ASP A 426 -59.73 -32.06 -109.41
N SER A 427 -58.92 -31.14 -109.94
CA SER A 427 -59.06 -30.62 -111.31
C SER A 427 -58.75 -31.68 -112.38
N GLU A 428 -57.67 -32.45 -112.19
CA GLU A 428 -57.24 -33.46 -113.16
C GLU A 428 -58.25 -34.63 -113.26
N ALA A 429 -58.87 -35.01 -112.14
CA ALA A 429 -59.91 -36.03 -112.10
C ALA A 429 -61.23 -35.60 -112.79
N PHE A 430 -61.54 -34.31 -112.84
CA PHE A 430 -62.72 -33.78 -113.51
C PHE A 430 -62.56 -33.80 -115.05
N ALA A 431 -61.41 -33.32 -115.55
CA ALA A 431 -61.13 -33.26 -116.98
C ALA A 431 -61.23 -34.64 -117.67
N LYS A 432 -60.71 -35.70 -117.03
CA LYS A 432 -60.76 -37.06 -117.57
C LYS A 432 -62.19 -37.64 -117.63
N ARG A 433 -63.04 -37.31 -116.66
CA ARG A 433 -64.46 -37.73 -116.64
C ARG A 433 -65.24 -37.10 -117.78
N VAL A 434 -65.07 -35.79 -118.01
CA VAL A 434 -65.74 -35.05 -119.10
C VAL A 434 -65.40 -35.63 -120.48
N SER A 435 -64.12 -35.95 -120.72
CA SER A 435 -63.68 -36.50 -122.01
C SER A 435 -64.36 -37.83 -122.37
N LEU A 436 -64.57 -38.72 -121.39
CA LEU A 436 -65.23 -40.01 -121.62
C LEU A 436 -66.72 -39.85 -121.94
N LEU A 437 -67.38 -38.88 -121.30
CA LEU A 437 -68.76 -38.54 -121.61
C LEU A 437 -68.88 -38.05 -123.05
N ILE A 438 -68.07 -37.09 -123.49
CA ILE A 438 -68.11 -36.55 -124.87
C ILE A 438 -67.95 -37.67 -125.93
N ASP A 439 -67.03 -38.61 -125.72
CA ASP A 439 -66.81 -39.74 -126.63
C ASP A 439 -68.05 -40.65 -126.75
N SER A 440 -68.80 -40.88 -125.66
CA SER A 440 -70.03 -41.69 -125.73
C SER A 440 -71.13 -40.99 -126.55
N MET A 441 -71.17 -39.66 -126.59
CA MET A 441 -72.14 -38.93 -127.41
C MET A 441 -71.83 -38.94 -128.89
N HIS A 442 -70.54 -38.87 -129.24
CA HIS A 442 -70.13 -39.07 -130.61
C HIS A 442 -70.56 -40.44 -131.12
N SER A 443 -70.45 -41.49 -130.29
CA SER A 443 -70.94 -42.83 -130.64
C SER A 443 -72.46 -42.85 -130.87
N ALA A 444 -73.26 -42.28 -129.97
CA ALA A 444 -74.72 -42.26 -130.14
C ALA A 444 -75.16 -41.43 -131.36
N SER A 445 -74.38 -40.42 -131.75
CA SER A 445 -74.65 -39.63 -132.98
C SER A 445 -74.50 -40.46 -134.26
N ILE A 446 -73.64 -41.49 -134.24
CA ILE A 446 -73.40 -42.37 -135.39
C ILE A 446 -74.65 -43.19 -135.68
N ASP A 447 -75.27 -43.74 -134.63
CA ASP A 447 -76.48 -44.57 -134.78
C ASP A 447 -77.64 -43.76 -135.37
N VAL A 448 -77.81 -42.51 -134.93
CA VAL A 448 -78.80 -41.60 -135.55
C VAL A 448 -78.43 -41.29 -137.01
N GLY A 449 -77.16 -41.00 -137.29
CA GLY A 449 -76.68 -40.65 -138.62
C GLY A 449 -76.78 -41.79 -139.64
N LYS A 450 -76.64 -43.04 -139.20
CA LYS A 450 -76.66 -44.24 -140.06
C LYS A 450 -78.03 -44.50 -140.68
N ILE A 451 -79.11 -44.19 -139.97
CA ILE A 451 -80.48 -44.44 -140.42
C ILE A 451 -80.98 -43.31 -141.33
N LEU A 452 -80.37 -42.12 -141.26
CA LEU A 452 -80.73 -40.94 -142.05
C LEU A 452 -80.22 -40.96 -143.51
N SER A 453 -79.27 -41.83 -143.84
CA SER A 453 -78.67 -41.89 -145.18
C SER A 453 -78.12 -43.28 -145.44
N ASP A 454 -78.75 -44.01 -146.37
CA ASP A 454 -78.43 -45.41 -146.70
C ASP A 454 -77.07 -45.60 -147.42
N ASP A 455 -76.37 -44.52 -147.74
CA ASP A 455 -75.02 -44.52 -148.34
C ASP A 455 -73.99 -44.00 -147.32
N VAL A 456 -73.41 -44.91 -146.54
CA VAL A 456 -72.33 -44.59 -145.59
C VAL A 456 -71.02 -44.43 -146.36
N ASP A 457 -70.61 -43.18 -146.56
CA ASP A 457 -69.35 -42.79 -147.23
C ASP A 457 -68.10 -43.20 -146.41
N ASP A 458 -67.29 -44.13 -146.94
CA ASP A 458 -66.05 -44.66 -146.35
C ASP A 458 -65.06 -43.56 -145.90
N LYS A 459 -65.12 -42.38 -146.51
CA LYS A 459 -64.24 -41.24 -146.16
C LYS A 459 -64.54 -40.67 -144.77
N ALA A 460 -65.79 -40.71 -144.33
CA ALA A 460 -66.18 -40.30 -142.98
C ALA A 460 -65.68 -41.33 -141.94
N TRP A 461 -65.73 -42.62 -142.26
CA TRP A 461 -65.28 -43.70 -141.38
C TRP A 461 -63.76 -43.66 -141.16
N ALA A 462 -62.98 -43.39 -142.23
CA ALA A 462 -61.53 -43.21 -142.13
C ALA A 462 -61.13 -42.00 -141.26
N SER A 463 -61.93 -40.93 -141.27
CA SER A 463 -61.67 -39.73 -140.45
C SER A 463 -61.96 -39.97 -138.97
N TYR A 464 -63.01 -40.75 -138.66
CA TYR A 464 -63.33 -41.18 -137.29
C TYR A 464 -62.24 -42.07 -136.68
N LEU A 465 -61.73 -43.06 -137.43
CA LEU A 465 -60.63 -43.93 -136.98
C LEU A 465 -59.29 -43.18 -136.82
N LYS A 466 -59.08 -42.08 -137.55
CA LYS A 466 -57.91 -41.20 -137.40
C LYS A 466 -58.02 -40.20 -136.25
N GLY A 467 -59.13 -40.22 -135.50
CA GLY A 467 -59.31 -39.44 -134.28
C GLY A 467 -60.27 -38.25 -134.37
N ASP A 468 -60.89 -37.98 -135.52
CA ASP A 468 -61.95 -36.97 -135.61
C ASP A 468 -63.30 -37.59 -135.23
N ARG A 469 -63.53 -37.75 -133.92
CA ARG A 469 -64.73 -38.42 -133.38
C ARG A 469 -66.04 -37.66 -133.67
N GLY A 470 -65.96 -36.37 -134.00
CA GLY A 470 -67.12 -35.52 -134.26
C GLY A 470 -67.63 -35.53 -135.70
N VAL A 471 -66.99 -36.24 -136.64
CA VAL A 471 -67.35 -36.22 -138.07
C VAL A 471 -68.81 -36.61 -138.31
N PHE A 472 -69.28 -37.67 -137.64
CA PHE A 472 -70.64 -38.16 -137.80
C PHE A 472 -71.67 -37.26 -137.15
N THR A 473 -71.40 -36.73 -135.96
CA THR A 473 -72.26 -35.73 -135.31
C THR A 473 -72.42 -34.49 -136.19
N ARG A 474 -71.33 -33.95 -136.75
CA ARG A 474 -71.38 -32.78 -137.64
C ARG A 474 -72.18 -33.05 -138.90
N ARG A 475 -72.03 -34.25 -139.47
CA ARG A 475 -72.77 -34.66 -140.67
C ARG A 475 -74.26 -34.82 -140.36
N ALA A 476 -74.62 -35.55 -139.29
CA ALA A 476 -76.00 -35.74 -138.86
C ALA A 476 -76.68 -34.39 -138.56
N ALA A 477 -76.01 -33.48 -137.84
CA ALA A 477 -76.53 -32.14 -137.57
C ALA A 477 -76.74 -31.32 -138.86
N ARG A 478 -75.85 -31.46 -139.86
CA ARG A 478 -75.97 -30.76 -141.14
C ARG A 478 -77.09 -31.33 -142.03
N LEU A 479 -77.28 -32.64 -142.05
CA LEU A 479 -78.35 -33.30 -142.80
C LEU A 479 -79.73 -32.85 -142.30
N ILE A 480 -79.90 -32.71 -140.98
CA ILE A 480 -81.17 -32.32 -140.37
C ILE A 480 -81.49 -30.82 -140.57
N GLY A 481 -80.48 -29.97 -140.80
CA GLY A 481 -80.66 -28.52 -141.00
C GLY A 481 -81.22 -28.10 -142.37
N GLY A 482 -81.44 -29.03 -143.31
CA GLY A 482 -81.97 -28.77 -144.66
C GLY A 482 -83.48 -28.94 -144.81
N THR A 483 -84.01 -28.77 -146.02
CA THR A 483 -85.44 -28.87 -146.42
C THR A 483 -86.14 -30.22 -146.10
N GLU A 484 -85.45 -31.17 -145.48
CA GLU A 484 -85.85 -32.53 -145.12
C GLU A 484 -86.41 -32.64 -143.68
N ALA A 485 -86.48 -31.56 -142.89
CA ALA A 485 -87.02 -31.60 -141.53
C ALA A 485 -88.49 -32.13 -141.45
N ARG A 486 -89.30 -31.92 -142.49
CA ARG A 486 -90.66 -32.49 -142.57
C ARG A 486 -90.68 -33.99 -142.89
N SER A 487 -89.68 -34.52 -143.61
CA SER A 487 -89.56 -35.97 -143.82
C SER A 487 -89.03 -36.69 -142.58
N LEU A 488 -88.33 -35.98 -141.69
CA LEU A 488 -87.84 -36.51 -140.41
C LEU A 488 -88.97 -36.91 -139.46
N GLN A 489 -90.01 -36.08 -139.35
CA GLN A 489 -91.21 -36.40 -138.57
C GLN A 489 -91.90 -37.67 -139.11
N SER A 490 -92.01 -37.78 -140.43
CA SER A 490 -92.59 -38.95 -141.09
C SER A 490 -91.75 -40.22 -140.88
N HIS A 491 -90.42 -40.12 -140.98
CA HIS A 491 -89.51 -41.25 -140.73
C HIS A 491 -89.57 -41.69 -139.27
N TYR A 492 -89.62 -40.75 -138.33
CA TYR A 492 -89.80 -41.03 -136.91
C TYR A 492 -91.18 -41.65 -136.58
N GLU A 493 -92.18 -41.52 -137.45
CA GLU A 493 -93.48 -42.19 -137.34
C GLU A 493 -93.51 -43.58 -137.97
N SER A 494 -92.79 -43.78 -139.08
CA SER A 494 -92.82 -45.03 -139.84
C SER A 494 -91.74 -46.04 -139.43
N ASP A 495 -90.62 -45.58 -138.87
CA ASP A 495 -89.45 -46.41 -138.55
C ASP A 495 -89.17 -46.43 -137.04
N GLN A 496 -89.38 -47.61 -136.43
CA GLN A 496 -89.18 -47.84 -135.01
C GLN A 496 -87.69 -47.79 -134.61
N GLU A 497 -86.77 -48.21 -135.47
CA GLU A 497 -85.33 -48.22 -135.18
C GLU A 497 -84.77 -46.79 -135.15
N PHE A 498 -85.25 -45.95 -136.07
CA PHE A 498 -84.97 -44.51 -136.03
C PHE A 498 -85.54 -43.86 -134.76
N GLN A 499 -86.79 -44.19 -134.42
CA GLN A 499 -87.43 -43.68 -133.22
C GLN A 499 -86.66 -44.00 -131.94
N GLU A 500 -86.18 -45.24 -131.78
CA GLU A 500 -85.40 -45.66 -130.63
C GLU A 500 -84.04 -44.96 -130.57
N SER A 501 -83.34 -44.85 -131.70
CA SER A 501 -82.03 -44.19 -131.79
C SER A 501 -82.11 -42.69 -131.44
N VAL A 502 -83.16 -42.01 -131.89
CA VAL A 502 -83.42 -40.60 -131.60
C VAL A 502 -83.74 -40.39 -130.11
N ASN A 503 -84.64 -41.19 -129.53
CA ASN A 503 -84.97 -41.09 -128.11
C ASN A 503 -83.75 -41.37 -127.21
N ARG A 504 -82.94 -42.37 -127.57
CA ARG A 504 -81.71 -42.69 -126.83
C ARG A 504 -80.73 -41.53 -126.89
N TYR A 505 -80.52 -40.92 -128.05
CA TYR A 505 -79.63 -39.77 -128.21
C TYR A 505 -80.07 -38.57 -127.36
N VAL A 506 -81.37 -38.23 -127.39
CA VAL A 506 -81.94 -37.13 -126.58
C VAL A 506 -81.74 -37.39 -125.08
N HIS A 507 -82.03 -38.61 -124.63
CA HIS A 507 -81.88 -38.99 -123.22
C HIS A 507 -80.42 -38.98 -122.76
N ASP A 508 -79.50 -39.56 -123.53
CA ASP A 508 -78.08 -39.63 -123.21
C ASP A 508 -77.44 -38.24 -123.17
N PHE A 509 -77.88 -37.33 -124.05
CA PHE A 509 -77.42 -35.93 -124.05
C PHE A 509 -77.89 -35.17 -122.80
N GLU A 510 -79.16 -35.33 -122.40
CA GLU A 510 -79.68 -34.71 -121.17
C GLU A 510 -79.05 -35.29 -119.90
N ALA A 511 -78.76 -36.59 -119.88
CA ALA A 511 -78.08 -37.25 -118.77
C ALA A 511 -76.64 -36.74 -118.60
N MET A 512 -75.93 -36.52 -119.71
CA MET A 512 -74.61 -35.90 -119.71
C MET A 512 -74.64 -34.47 -119.19
N LEU A 513 -75.55 -33.63 -119.69
CA LEU A 513 -75.64 -32.24 -119.26
C LEU A 513 -75.89 -32.13 -117.75
N ARG A 514 -76.79 -32.96 -117.20
CA ARG A 514 -77.04 -33.02 -115.75
C ARG A 514 -75.79 -33.34 -114.95
N ARG A 515 -74.95 -34.28 -115.42
CA ARG A 515 -73.70 -34.65 -114.75
C ARG A 515 -72.67 -33.53 -114.78
N ILE A 516 -72.59 -32.80 -115.88
CA ILE A 516 -71.64 -31.69 -116.02
C ILE A 516 -72.09 -30.51 -115.15
N THR A 517 -73.37 -30.14 -115.15
CA THR A 517 -73.89 -29.02 -114.33
C THR A 517 -73.86 -29.30 -112.82
N ALA A 518 -73.71 -30.55 -112.39
CA ALA A 518 -73.61 -30.91 -110.97
C ALA A 518 -72.24 -30.58 -110.34
N GLU A 519 -71.20 -30.35 -111.16
CA GLU A 519 -69.86 -30.00 -110.68
C GLU A 519 -69.72 -28.48 -110.48
N ARG A 520 -68.96 -28.06 -109.46
CA ARG A 520 -68.82 -26.65 -109.04
C ARG A 520 -68.39 -25.70 -110.17
N ASP A 521 -67.58 -26.18 -111.11
CA ASP A 521 -67.09 -25.42 -112.28
C ASP A 521 -67.65 -25.94 -113.62
N GLY A 522 -68.74 -26.72 -113.59
CA GLY A 522 -69.31 -27.36 -114.78
C GLY A 522 -70.19 -26.45 -115.66
N GLY A 523 -70.59 -25.27 -115.15
CA GLY A 523 -71.47 -24.34 -115.86
C GLY A 523 -70.92 -23.85 -117.22
N PRO A 524 -69.69 -23.31 -117.30
CA PRO A 524 -69.09 -22.86 -118.57
C PRO A 524 -68.93 -23.98 -119.60
N LEU A 525 -68.62 -25.20 -119.13
CA LEU A 525 -68.45 -26.37 -119.98
C LEU A 525 -69.80 -26.85 -120.54
N ALA A 526 -70.87 -26.84 -119.74
CA ALA A 526 -72.22 -27.19 -120.21
C ALA A 526 -72.70 -26.26 -121.33
N VAL A 527 -72.42 -24.95 -121.23
CA VAL A 527 -72.72 -23.96 -122.29
C VAL A 527 -71.94 -24.24 -123.57
N THR A 528 -70.68 -24.64 -123.45
CA THR A 528 -69.82 -25.00 -124.59
C THR A 528 -70.34 -26.24 -125.32
N ILE A 529 -70.83 -27.25 -124.60
CA ILE A 529 -71.40 -28.46 -125.21
C ILE A 529 -72.75 -28.19 -125.88
N MET A 530 -73.60 -27.34 -125.30
CA MET A 530 -74.90 -26.97 -125.89
C MET A 530 -74.76 -26.23 -127.23
N SER A 531 -73.72 -25.40 -127.37
CA SER A 531 -73.42 -24.66 -128.60
C SER A 531 -72.66 -25.48 -129.66
N SER A 532 -72.21 -26.69 -129.30
CA SER A 532 -71.50 -27.61 -130.19
C SER A 532 -72.44 -28.30 -131.19
N ASP A 533 -71.86 -28.97 -132.19
CA ASP A 533 -72.64 -29.72 -133.19
C ASP A 533 -73.42 -30.91 -132.58
N MET A 534 -73.00 -31.43 -131.41
CA MET A 534 -73.78 -32.41 -130.62
C MET A 534 -75.05 -31.79 -130.05
N GLY A 535 -74.96 -30.55 -129.56
CA GLY A 535 -76.10 -29.78 -129.06
C GLY A 535 -77.05 -29.34 -130.16
N LYS A 536 -76.53 -29.00 -131.35
CA LYS A 536 -77.36 -28.73 -132.54
C LYS A 536 -78.13 -29.97 -132.99
N LEU A 537 -77.48 -31.14 -133.01
CA LEU A 537 -78.13 -32.41 -133.31
C LEU A 537 -79.22 -32.72 -132.27
N TYR A 538 -78.93 -32.53 -130.98
CA TYR A 538 -79.92 -32.68 -129.91
C TYR A 538 -81.12 -31.76 -130.11
N ALA A 539 -80.90 -30.46 -130.36
CA ALA A 539 -81.98 -29.49 -130.53
C ALA A 539 -82.93 -29.87 -131.67
N ALA A 540 -82.38 -30.34 -132.79
CA ALA A 540 -83.17 -30.74 -133.94
C ALA A 540 -83.94 -32.04 -133.71
N LEU A 541 -83.33 -33.03 -133.05
CA LEU A 541 -83.97 -34.30 -132.70
C LEU A 541 -85.02 -34.16 -131.61
N ALA A 542 -84.74 -33.37 -130.57
CA ALA A 542 -85.68 -33.07 -129.49
C ALA A 542 -86.93 -32.36 -130.02
N GLN A 543 -86.81 -31.54 -131.06
CA GLN A 543 -87.95 -30.92 -131.72
C GLN A 543 -88.86 -31.94 -132.44
N VAL A 544 -88.29 -33.01 -133.02
CA VAL A 544 -89.06 -34.11 -133.62
C VAL A 544 -89.77 -34.94 -132.54
N VAL A 545 -89.06 -35.27 -131.46
CA VAL A 545 -89.63 -36.01 -130.31
C VAL A 545 -90.74 -35.21 -129.62
N GLY A 546 -90.54 -33.90 -129.44
CA GLY A 546 -91.50 -32.98 -128.80
C GLY A 546 -92.62 -32.46 -129.72
N GLY A 547 -92.59 -32.76 -131.03
CA GLY A 547 -93.65 -32.40 -131.97
C GLY A 547 -94.93 -33.24 -131.83
N ARG A 548 -94.94 -34.27 -130.98
CA ARG A 548 -96.11 -35.05 -130.58
C ARG A 548 -96.31 -34.91 -129.07
N ARG A 549 -97.34 -34.13 -128.70
CA ARG A 549 -97.86 -33.87 -127.33
C ARG A 549 -97.26 -32.70 -126.56
#